data_AF-A0A6P4AEB0-F1
#
_entry.id   AF-A0A6P4AEB0-F1
#
_cell.length_a   1.000
_cell.length_b   1.000
_cell.length_c   1.000
_cell.angle_alpha   90.00
_cell.angle_beta   90.00
_cell.angle_gamma   90.00
#
_symmetry.space_group_name_H-M   'P 1'
#
loop_
_entity.id
_entity.type
_entity.pdbx_description
1 polymer ?
#
loop_
_entity_poly.entity_id
_entity_poly.type
_entity_poly.pdbx_seq_one_letter_code
_entity_poly.pdbx_strand_id
1 'polypeptide(L)'
;MHMSEPAGDILVFLAKEEEIEKACHEIKREIDNYNNNNDNNRQAQAQDVVGPGHANVLPLYSPDTMLMHHQNDPERKRKIVLSTHTAAEYLLTMIDDEIVYVLDTGFAKRRVYDPWLGHDAILAVPTTQASADWRTRCAGRTRPGKCFRLYPERSFHIAFLPHTKPEILESTDLVNTVLTLKKLGIEDLLRFDFMDRPNPETLIRALERLNHLGALDDHGNLTKVGESMSESTAIIDWLHLLALAP
;
A
#
# COMPACT_ATOMS: atom_id res chain seq x y z
N MET A 1 -2.12 16.23 -18.62
CA MET A 1 -3.18 15.21 -18.45
C MET A 1 -4.54 15.88 -18.35
N HIS A 2 -4.93 16.46 -17.22
CA HIS A 2 -6.27 17.06 -17.07
C HIS A 2 -6.61 18.13 -18.14
N MET A 3 -5.66 19.01 -18.46
CA MET A 3 -5.85 20.11 -19.43
C MET A 3 -5.74 19.70 -20.90
N SER A 4 -5.03 18.60 -21.19
CA SER A 4 -4.52 18.30 -22.54
C SER A 4 -5.07 17.01 -23.14
N GLU A 5 -5.52 16.09 -22.29
CA GLU A 5 -5.99 14.77 -22.71
C GLU A 5 -7.52 14.73 -22.78
N PRO A 6 -8.12 13.93 -23.69
CA PRO A 6 -9.56 13.73 -23.77
C PRO A 6 -10.19 13.25 -22.45
N ALA A 7 -11.52 13.20 -22.41
CA ALA A 7 -12.29 12.73 -21.25
C ALA A 7 -11.78 11.38 -20.71
N GLY A 8 -11.96 11.16 -19.41
CA GLY A 8 -11.54 9.96 -18.69
C GLY A 8 -10.76 10.28 -17.41
N ASP A 9 -10.94 9.42 -16.40
CA ASP A 9 -10.45 9.63 -15.05
C ASP A 9 -8.95 9.31 -14.93
N ILE A 10 -8.32 9.93 -13.95
CA ILE A 10 -6.89 9.84 -13.68
C ILE A 10 -6.67 9.10 -12.36
N LEU A 11 -5.81 8.09 -12.38
CA LEU A 11 -5.32 7.39 -11.19
C LEU A 11 -3.83 7.68 -11.00
N VAL A 12 -3.47 8.16 -9.81
CA VAL A 12 -2.10 8.51 -9.43
C VAL A 12 -1.65 7.56 -8.33
N PHE A 13 -0.56 6.83 -8.55
CA PHE A 13 0.02 5.94 -7.54
C PHE A 13 1.08 6.67 -6.71
N LEU A 14 0.86 6.72 -5.40
CA LEU A 14 1.78 7.26 -4.39
C LEU A 14 2.04 6.22 -3.30
N ALA A 15 3.14 6.37 -2.57
CA ALA A 15 3.55 5.38 -1.57
C ALA A 15 2.92 5.67 -0.20
N LYS A 16 2.83 6.94 0.21
CA LYS A 16 2.43 7.34 1.57
C LYS A 16 1.17 8.19 1.60
N GLU A 17 0.43 8.11 2.69
CA GLU A 17 -0.77 8.93 2.94
C GLU A 17 -0.45 10.43 2.97
N GLU A 18 0.64 10.81 3.66
CA GLU A 18 1.12 12.19 3.71
C GLU A 18 1.43 12.77 2.32
N GLU A 19 1.98 11.93 1.42
CA GLU A 19 2.26 12.32 0.03
C GLU A 19 0.95 12.50 -0.75
N ILE A 20 -0.04 11.64 -0.52
CA ILE A 20 -1.37 11.73 -1.13
C ILE A 20 -2.06 13.03 -0.70
N GLU A 21 -2.12 13.31 0.61
CA GLU A 21 -2.76 14.52 1.14
C GLU A 21 -2.11 15.79 0.61
N LYS A 22 -0.77 15.84 0.63
CA LYS A 22 -0.02 16.98 0.08
C LYS A 22 -0.29 17.16 -1.42
N ALA A 23 -0.24 16.08 -2.20
CA ALA A 23 -0.50 16.15 -3.63
C ALA A 23 -1.96 16.54 -3.93
N CYS A 24 -2.92 16.05 -3.17
CA CYS A 24 -4.32 16.46 -3.25
C CYS A 24 -4.46 17.97 -3.04
N HIS A 25 -3.84 18.51 -2.00
CA HIS A 25 -3.86 19.94 -1.70
C HIS A 25 -3.27 20.79 -2.83
N GLU A 26 -2.09 20.41 -3.32
CA GLU A 26 -1.39 21.13 -4.40
C GLU A 26 -2.18 21.09 -5.71
N ILE A 27 -2.73 19.92 -6.10
CA ILE A 27 -3.52 19.79 -7.33
C ILE A 27 -4.80 20.62 -7.25
N LYS A 28 -5.52 20.60 -6.11
CA LYS A 28 -6.70 21.44 -5.89
C LYS A 28 -6.37 22.92 -6.04
N ARG A 29 -5.28 23.38 -5.39
CA ARG A 29 -4.82 24.77 -5.48
C ARG A 29 -4.54 25.19 -6.92
N GLU A 30 -3.86 24.36 -7.70
CA GLU A 30 -3.57 24.69 -9.10
C GLU A 30 -4.83 24.71 -9.99
N ILE A 31 -5.80 23.83 -9.73
CA ILE A 31 -7.11 23.86 -10.40
C ILE A 31 -7.85 25.17 -10.06
N ASP A 32 -7.88 25.56 -8.80
CA ASP A 32 -8.56 26.77 -8.35
C ASP A 32 -7.90 28.03 -8.92
N ASN A 33 -6.56 28.09 -8.94
CA ASN A 33 -5.81 29.17 -9.57
C ASN A 33 -6.13 29.29 -11.07
N TYR A 34 -6.19 28.16 -11.76
CA TYR A 34 -6.54 28.12 -13.19
C TYR A 34 -7.97 28.59 -13.44
N ASN A 35 -8.92 28.18 -12.59
CA ASN A 35 -10.31 28.62 -12.68
C ASN A 35 -10.44 30.13 -12.44
N ASN A 36 -9.81 30.66 -11.39
CA ASN A 36 -9.84 32.09 -11.07
C ASN A 36 -9.25 32.97 -12.18
N ASN A 37 -8.17 32.51 -12.81
CA ASN A 37 -7.55 33.23 -13.94
C ASN A 37 -8.44 33.22 -15.19
N ASN A 38 -9.21 32.15 -15.42
CA ASN A 38 -10.10 32.03 -16.56
C ASN A 38 -11.48 32.64 -16.32
N ASP A 39 -11.97 32.71 -15.09
CA ASP A 39 -13.25 33.37 -14.77
C ASP A 39 -13.15 34.89 -15.01
N ASN A 40 -11.96 35.49 -14.86
CA ASN A 40 -11.67 36.85 -15.31
C ASN A 40 -11.77 37.04 -16.85
N ASN A 41 -11.73 35.95 -17.62
CA ASN A 41 -11.87 35.93 -19.10
C ASN A 41 -13.22 35.37 -19.59
N ARG A 42 -14.09 34.86 -18.70
CA ARG A 42 -15.34 34.13 -19.03
C ARG A 42 -16.62 34.96 -19.10
N GLN A 43 -16.53 36.28 -19.32
CA GLN A 43 -17.68 37.03 -19.85
C GLN A 43 -17.95 36.74 -21.35
N ALA A 44 -17.14 35.91 -22.01
CA ALA A 44 -17.38 35.47 -23.38
C ALA A 44 -17.45 33.94 -23.47
N GLN A 45 -18.62 33.44 -23.92
CA GLN A 45 -18.87 32.08 -24.41
C GLN A 45 -19.21 31.01 -23.37
N ALA A 46 -20.49 30.94 -23.03
CA ALA A 46 -21.15 29.72 -22.57
C ALA A 46 -21.53 28.87 -23.79
N GLN A 47 -20.88 27.73 -23.99
CA GLN A 47 -21.45 26.58 -24.71
C GLN A 47 -20.56 25.35 -24.58
N ASP A 48 -21.16 24.28 -24.04
CA ASP A 48 -20.92 22.86 -24.34
C ASP A 48 -19.48 22.42 -24.61
N VAL A 49 -18.64 22.43 -23.57
CA VAL A 49 -17.46 21.56 -23.54
C VAL A 49 -17.29 21.10 -22.10
N VAL A 50 -17.11 19.80 -21.87
CA VAL A 50 -16.41 19.26 -20.70
C VAL A 50 -14.97 19.77 -20.80
N GLY A 51 -14.80 21.07 -20.52
CA GLY A 51 -13.57 21.83 -20.62
C GLY A 51 -12.79 21.78 -19.30
N PRO A 52 -11.54 22.25 -19.28
CA PRO A 52 -10.55 22.04 -18.21
C PRO A 52 -10.80 22.90 -16.96
N GLY A 53 -12.06 23.12 -16.59
CA GLY A 53 -12.45 23.79 -15.35
C GLY A 53 -13.24 22.83 -14.49
N HIS A 54 -12.69 22.55 -13.31
CA HIS A 54 -13.21 21.66 -12.27
C HIS A 54 -12.91 20.17 -12.48
N ALA A 55 -12.01 19.64 -11.64
CA ALA A 55 -11.78 18.20 -11.47
C ALA A 55 -12.01 17.83 -10.01
N ASN A 56 -12.50 16.62 -9.77
CA ASN A 56 -12.68 16.11 -8.42
C ASN A 56 -11.42 15.39 -7.98
N VAL A 57 -10.65 16.03 -7.10
CA VAL A 57 -9.41 15.46 -6.55
C VAL A 57 -9.73 14.69 -5.28
N LEU A 58 -9.51 13.38 -5.31
CA LEU A 58 -9.95 12.43 -4.30
C LEU A 58 -8.76 11.63 -3.75
N PRO A 59 -8.47 11.72 -2.43
CA PRO A 59 -7.53 10.83 -1.79
C PRO A 59 -8.11 9.41 -1.66
N LEU A 60 -7.25 8.40 -1.72
CA LEU A 60 -7.64 7.00 -1.56
C LEU A 60 -6.53 6.19 -0.88
N TYR A 61 -6.61 6.08 0.44
CA TYR A 61 -5.65 5.31 1.23
C TYR A 61 -6.26 4.58 2.43
N SER A 62 -7.50 4.94 2.81
CA SER A 62 -8.25 4.31 3.90
C SER A 62 -9.70 4.01 3.51
N PRO A 63 -10.39 3.12 4.23
CA PRO A 63 -11.83 2.87 4.03
C PRO A 63 -12.69 4.15 4.11
N ASP A 64 -12.32 5.11 4.95
CA ASP A 64 -13.07 6.37 5.07
C ASP A 64 -12.95 7.20 3.78
N THR A 65 -11.74 7.28 3.21
CA THR A 65 -11.52 7.97 1.93
C THR A 65 -12.26 7.31 0.77
N MET A 66 -12.48 5.99 0.84
CA MET A 66 -13.27 5.27 -0.17
C MET A 66 -14.73 5.70 -0.23
N LEU A 67 -15.35 5.98 0.91
CA LEU A 67 -16.75 6.40 0.94
C LEU A 67 -16.96 7.73 0.19
N MET A 68 -15.93 8.58 0.13
CA MET A 68 -15.96 9.81 -0.67
C MET A 68 -16.02 9.53 -2.18
N HIS A 69 -15.46 8.41 -2.65
CA HIS A 69 -15.54 8.01 -4.06
C HIS A 69 -16.95 7.60 -4.51
N HIS A 70 -17.79 7.15 -3.57
CA HIS A 70 -19.17 6.72 -3.83
C HIS A 70 -20.15 7.88 -4.00
N GLN A 71 -19.73 9.12 -3.74
CA GLN A 71 -20.60 10.27 -3.91
C GLN A 71 -20.82 10.54 -5.41
N ASN A 72 -22.09 10.49 -5.83
CA ASN A 72 -22.46 10.82 -7.20
C ASN A 72 -22.15 12.29 -7.46
N ASP A 73 -21.30 12.54 -8.45
CA ASP A 73 -21.06 13.89 -8.97
C ASP A 73 -22.07 14.19 -10.09
N PRO A 74 -23.08 15.04 -9.84
CA PRO A 74 -24.09 15.38 -10.84
C PRO A 74 -23.49 16.13 -12.04
N GLU A 75 -22.33 16.76 -11.88
CA GLU A 75 -21.67 17.55 -12.94
C GLU A 75 -20.68 16.70 -13.78
N ARG A 76 -20.51 15.41 -13.44
CA ARG A 76 -19.62 14.44 -14.12
C ARG A 76 -18.23 15.02 -14.42
N LYS A 77 -17.62 15.68 -13.44
CA LYS A 77 -16.26 16.20 -13.55
C LYS A 77 -15.27 15.05 -13.63
N ARG A 78 -14.13 15.29 -14.28
CA ARG A 78 -13.03 14.33 -14.30
C ARG A 78 -12.58 14.04 -12.87
N LYS A 79 -12.50 12.77 -12.50
CA LYS A 79 -11.94 12.35 -11.21
C LYS A 79 -10.43 12.22 -11.32
N ILE A 80 -9.73 12.74 -10.32
CA ILE A 80 -8.28 12.57 -10.12
C ILE A 80 -8.12 11.86 -8.78
N VAL A 81 -7.88 10.55 -8.85
CA VAL A 81 -7.77 9.67 -7.70
C VAL A 81 -6.30 9.51 -7.34
N LEU A 82 -5.91 9.85 -6.11
CA LEU A 82 -4.55 9.68 -5.61
C LEU A 82 -4.54 8.53 -4.62
N SER A 83 -3.82 7.46 -4.92
CA SER A 83 -3.97 6.20 -4.20
C SER A 83 -2.67 5.45 -3.94
N THR A 84 -2.69 4.63 -2.88
CA THR A 84 -1.73 3.53 -2.71
C THR A 84 -2.10 2.35 -3.62
N HIS A 85 -1.16 1.42 -3.81
CA HIS A 85 -1.42 0.23 -4.63
C HIS A 85 -2.61 -0.59 -4.11
N THR A 86 -2.58 -0.93 -2.82
CA THR A 86 -3.60 -1.77 -2.16
C THR A 86 -4.98 -1.12 -2.18
N ALA A 87 -5.07 0.19 -1.94
CA ALA A 87 -6.36 0.87 -1.94
C ALA A 87 -6.94 0.95 -3.37
N ALA A 88 -6.10 1.15 -4.38
CA ALA A 88 -6.53 1.13 -5.78
C ALA A 88 -6.99 -0.26 -6.24
N GLU A 89 -6.35 -1.35 -5.81
CA GLU A 89 -6.78 -2.73 -6.12
C GLU A 89 -8.23 -2.98 -5.65
N TYR A 90 -8.54 -2.54 -4.43
CA TYR A 90 -9.88 -2.68 -3.88
C TYR A 90 -10.89 -1.74 -4.57
N LEU A 91 -10.53 -0.49 -4.84
CA LEU A 91 -11.37 0.45 -5.61
C LEU A 91 -11.79 -0.12 -6.96
N LEU A 92 -10.80 -0.56 -7.76
CA LEU A 92 -11.01 -1.08 -9.12
C LEU A 92 -11.81 -2.39 -9.16
N THR A 93 -11.95 -3.06 -8.02
CA THR A 93 -12.77 -4.26 -7.89
C THR A 93 -14.22 -3.91 -7.57
N MET A 94 -14.44 -2.83 -6.82
CA MET A 94 -15.75 -2.49 -6.26
C MET A 94 -16.50 -1.40 -7.04
N ILE A 95 -15.79 -0.59 -7.83
CA ILE A 95 -16.36 0.56 -8.53
C ILE A 95 -16.15 0.40 -10.03
N ASP A 96 -17.22 0.66 -10.79
CA ASP A 96 -17.11 0.88 -12.23
C ASP A 96 -16.59 2.30 -12.48
N ASP A 97 -15.30 2.40 -12.80
CA ASP A 97 -14.61 3.66 -13.04
C ASP A 97 -14.14 3.78 -14.51
N GLU A 98 -14.08 5.01 -15.00
CA GLU A 98 -13.58 5.30 -16.36
C GLU A 98 -12.11 5.73 -16.32
N ILE A 99 -11.29 5.01 -15.53
CA ILE A 99 -9.86 5.29 -15.42
C ILE A 99 -9.19 4.89 -16.74
N VAL A 100 -8.74 5.90 -17.47
CA VAL A 100 -8.00 5.72 -18.74
C VAL A 100 -6.62 6.36 -18.69
N TYR A 101 -6.31 7.07 -17.61
CA TYR A 101 -5.01 7.69 -17.40
C TYR A 101 -4.42 7.24 -16.08
N VAL A 102 -3.20 6.72 -16.11
CA VAL A 102 -2.45 6.35 -14.91
C VAL A 102 -1.18 7.18 -14.83
N LEU A 103 -0.84 7.66 -13.65
CA LEU A 103 0.46 8.22 -13.32
C LEU A 103 1.11 7.36 -12.24
N ASP A 104 2.23 6.73 -12.58
CA ASP A 104 2.95 5.81 -11.71
C ASP A 104 4.27 6.45 -11.25
N THR A 105 4.38 6.75 -9.95
CA THR A 105 5.61 7.26 -9.34
C THR A 105 6.69 6.18 -9.21
N GLY A 106 6.32 4.90 -9.31
CA GLY A 106 7.25 3.78 -9.20
C GLY A 106 7.58 3.35 -7.78
N PHE A 107 6.91 3.90 -6.76
CA PHE A 107 7.15 3.53 -5.37
C PHE A 107 5.94 2.82 -4.73
N ALA A 108 6.23 2.06 -3.67
CA ALA A 108 5.24 1.45 -2.79
C ALA A 108 5.77 1.43 -1.35
N LYS A 109 4.85 1.47 -0.39
CA LYS A 109 5.16 1.28 1.03
C LYS A 109 5.44 -0.20 1.28
N ARG A 110 6.58 -0.52 1.86
CA ARG A 110 6.96 -1.90 2.21
C ARG A 110 7.63 -1.95 3.57
N ARG A 111 7.39 -3.03 4.29
CA ARG A 111 8.09 -3.34 5.53
C ARG A 111 9.47 -3.92 5.18
N VAL A 112 10.52 -3.33 5.72
CA VAL A 112 11.92 -3.69 5.46
C VAL A 112 12.63 -3.80 6.81
N TYR A 113 13.36 -4.87 7.01
CA TYR A 113 14.18 -5.03 8.22
C TYR A 113 15.43 -4.15 8.20
N ASP A 114 15.70 -3.47 9.33
CA ASP A 114 16.98 -2.84 9.59
C ASP A 114 17.84 -3.75 10.51
N PRO A 115 18.90 -4.38 9.99
CA PRO A 115 19.75 -5.29 10.76
C PRO A 115 20.56 -4.60 11.86
N TRP A 116 20.78 -3.29 11.77
CA TRP A 116 21.49 -2.53 12.79
C TRP A 116 20.57 -2.19 13.96
N LEU A 117 19.32 -1.88 13.68
CA LEU A 117 18.33 -1.52 14.68
C LEU A 117 17.55 -2.72 15.24
N GLY A 118 17.66 -3.89 14.59
CA GLY A 118 17.03 -5.13 15.05
C GLY A 118 15.51 -5.14 14.95
N HIS A 119 14.90 -4.23 14.19
CA HIS A 119 13.45 -4.15 14.01
C HIS A 119 13.06 -3.78 12.58
N ASP A 120 11.78 -4.00 12.27
CA ASP A 120 11.20 -3.65 10.98
C ASP A 120 10.92 -2.15 10.88
N ALA A 121 11.32 -1.55 9.77
CA ALA A 121 10.93 -0.20 9.38
C ALA A 121 9.96 -0.25 8.20
N ILE A 122 9.08 0.74 8.09
CA ILE A 122 8.22 0.88 6.92
C ILE A 122 8.76 1.99 6.03
N LEU A 123 9.24 1.60 4.84
CA LEU A 123 9.93 2.48 3.92
C LEU A 123 9.18 2.58 2.58
N ALA A 124 9.34 3.71 1.89
CA ALA A 124 8.99 3.82 0.50
C ALA A 124 10.13 3.21 -0.33
N VAL A 125 9.83 2.18 -1.09
CA VAL A 125 10.79 1.48 -1.95
C VAL A 125 10.28 1.44 -3.39
N PRO A 126 11.16 1.20 -4.38
CA PRO A 126 10.70 0.88 -5.73
C PRO A 126 9.69 -0.26 -5.72
N THR A 127 8.62 -0.12 -6.50
CA THR A 127 7.66 -1.20 -6.71
C THR A 127 8.27 -2.32 -7.56
N THR A 128 7.51 -3.37 -7.83
CA THR A 128 7.96 -4.49 -8.65
C THR A 128 7.54 -4.28 -10.10
N GLN A 129 8.20 -4.97 -11.03
CA GLN A 129 7.82 -4.92 -12.45
C GLN A 129 6.37 -5.40 -12.62
N ALA A 130 6.01 -6.51 -11.98
CA ALA A 130 4.65 -7.03 -11.98
C ALA A 130 3.61 -6.03 -11.45
N SER A 131 3.90 -5.32 -10.35
CA SER A 131 3.01 -4.29 -9.82
C SER A 131 2.91 -3.08 -10.74
N ALA A 132 4.02 -2.58 -11.28
CA ALA A 132 4.02 -1.47 -12.24
C ALA A 132 3.27 -1.82 -13.55
N ASP A 133 3.35 -3.07 -14.00
CA ASP A 133 2.58 -3.57 -15.14
C ASP A 133 1.09 -3.68 -14.79
N TRP A 134 0.75 -4.11 -13.57
CA TRP A 134 -0.63 -4.06 -13.09
C TRP A 134 -1.17 -2.63 -13.07
N ARG A 135 -0.40 -1.66 -12.56
CA ARG A 135 -0.75 -0.23 -12.56
C ARG A 135 -1.00 0.28 -13.98
N THR A 136 -0.18 -0.15 -14.93
CA THR A 136 -0.34 0.18 -16.35
C THR A 136 -1.65 -0.38 -16.92
N ARG A 137 -2.02 -1.61 -16.55
CA ARG A 137 -3.28 -2.23 -16.98
C ARG A 137 -4.52 -1.50 -16.48
N CYS A 138 -4.45 -0.76 -15.36
CA CYS A 138 -5.58 0.02 -14.86
C CYS A 138 -6.08 1.04 -15.89
N ALA A 139 -5.19 1.66 -16.68
CA ALA A 139 -5.56 2.61 -17.73
C ALA A 139 -6.26 1.96 -18.94
N GLY A 140 -6.19 0.63 -19.10
CA GLY A 140 -6.67 -0.07 -20.28
C GLY A 140 -7.93 -0.92 -20.04
N ARG A 141 -8.56 -0.82 -18.85
CA ARG A 141 -9.66 -1.71 -18.45
C ARG A 141 -10.95 -1.47 -19.24
N THR A 142 -11.30 -0.20 -19.44
CA THR A 142 -12.57 0.20 -20.06
C THR A 142 -12.42 0.50 -21.54
N ARG A 143 -11.32 1.17 -21.92
CA ARG A 143 -10.97 1.52 -23.31
C ARG A 143 -9.47 1.84 -23.41
N PRO A 144 -8.92 2.07 -24.62
CA PRO A 144 -7.50 2.43 -24.75
C PRO A 144 -7.15 3.66 -23.91
N GLY A 145 -6.11 3.52 -23.08
CA GLY A 145 -5.65 4.57 -22.19
C GLY A 145 -4.12 4.72 -22.18
N LYS A 146 -3.63 5.58 -21.30
CA LYS A 146 -2.20 5.94 -21.20
C LYS A 146 -1.70 5.78 -19.77
N CYS A 147 -0.53 5.18 -19.62
CA CYS A 147 0.20 5.13 -18.35
C CYS A 147 1.49 5.97 -18.47
N PHE A 148 1.64 6.94 -17.57
CA PHE A 148 2.81 7.79 -17.45
C PHE A 148 3.65 7.31 -16.28
N ARG A 149 4.80 6.69 -16.57
CA ARG A 149 5.77 6.25 -15.55
C ARG A 149 6.76 7.38 -15.29
N LEU A 150 6.91 7.83 -14.04
CA LEU A 150 7.82 8.92 -13.64
C LEU A 150 9.26 8.44 -13.39
N TYR A 151 9.64 7.35 -14.04
CA TYR A 151 10.97 6.74 -13.95
C TYR A 151 11.44 6.29 -15.33
N PRO A 152 12.74 6.34 -15.61
CA PRO A 152 13.29 5.86 -16.88
C PRO A 152 13.05 4.36 -17.08
N GLU A 153 12.83 3.94 -18.33
CA GLU A 153 12.71 2.54 -18.72
C GLU A 153 13.92 1.70 -18.26
N ARG A 154 15.12 2.27 -18.35
CA ARG A 154 16.33 1.62 -17.82
C ARG A 154 16.18 1.26 -16.34
N SER A 155 15.67 2.17 -15.51
CA SER A 155 15.45 1.95 -14.08
C SER A 155 14.46 0.82 -13.83
N PHE A 156 13.40 0.72 -14.63
CA PHE A 156 12.43 -0.37 -14.55
C PHE A 156 13.09 -1.75 -14.74
N HIS A 157 14.05 -1.87 -15.66
CA HIS A 157 14.71 -3.15 -15.90
C HIS A 157 15.83 -3.48 -14.91
N ILE A 158 16.51 -2.48 -14.34
CA ILE A 158 17.69 -2.73 -13.47
C ILE A 158 17.39 -2.61 -11.97
N ALA A 159 16.47 -1.75 -11.57
CA ALA A 159 16.24 -1.41 -10.16
C ALA A 159 14.99 -2.06 -9.56
N PHE A 160 14.04 -2.48 -10.40
CA PHE A 160 12.77 -3.07 -9.94
C PHE A 160 12.91 -4.58 -9.92
N LEU A 161 12.44 -5.20 -8.83
CA LEU A 161 12.35 -6.66 -8.75
C LEU A 161 11.23 -7.16 -9.68
N PRO A 162 11.39 -8.33 -10.35
CA PRO A 162 10.35 -8.87 -11.22
C PRO A 162 9.00 -9.07 -10.49
N HIS A 163 9.07 -9.64 -9.29
CA HIS A 163 7.92 -9.96 -8.46
C HIS A 163 8.18 -9.54 -7.01
N THR A 164 7.08 -9.37 -6.26
CA THR A 164 7.15 -9.13 -4.81
C THR A 164 7.66 -10.40 -4.16
N LYS A 165 8.68 -10.29 -3.31
CA LYS A 165 9.15 -11.45 -2.55
C LYS A 165 8.10 -11.82 -1.50
N PRO A 166 7.95 -13.12 -1.19
CA PRO A 166 7.10 -13.57 -0.08
C PRO A 166 7.46 -12.88 1.23
N GLU A 167 6.45 -12.47 2.00
CA GLU A 167 6.64 -11.76 3.27
C GLU A 167 7.49 -12.57 4.25
N ILE A 168 7.34 -13.90 4.29
CA ILE A 168 8.13 -14.78 5.17
C ILE A 168 9.63 -14.77 4.86
N LEU A 169 10.02 -14.43 3.62
CA LEU A 169 11.42 -14.31 3.22
C LEU A 169 11.99 -12.91 3.48
N GLU A 170 11.13 -11.90 3.59
CA GLU A 170 11.52 -10.51 3.85
C GLU A 170 11.39 -10.13 5.34
N SER A 171 10.54 -10.84 6.06
CA SER A 171 10.31 -10.64 7.49
C SER A 171 11.43 -11.26 8.31
N THR A 172 11.88 -10.49 9.30
CA THR A 172 12.80 -10.97 10.34
C THR A 172 12.13 -11.16 11.68
N ASP A 173 10.88 -10.73 11.84
CA ASP A 173 10.08 -11.01 13.02
C ASP A 173 9.08 -12.12 12.71
N LEU A 174 9.52 -13.35 13.01
CA LEU A 174 8.68 -14.54 12.90
C LEU A 174 8.13 -14.95 14.27
N VAL A 175 8.20 -14.11 15.31
CA VAL A 175 7.76 -14.46 16.68
C VAL A 175 6.30 -14.91 16.68
N ASN A 176 5.40 -14.14 16.08
CA ASN A 176 3.97 -14.49 15.96
C ASN A 176 3.75 -15.79 15.17
N THR A 177 4.48 -15.94 14.06
CA THR A 177 4.40 -17.14 13.20
C THR A 177 4.87 -18.37 13.95
N VAL A 178 6.04 -18.31 14.59
CA VAL A 178 6.62 -19.38 15.38
C VAL A 178 5.73 -19.75 16.57
N LEU A 179 5.19 -18.76 17.28
CA LEU A 179 4.25 -19.00 18.38
C LEU A 179 3.00 -19.75 17.91
N THR A 180 2.46 -19.35 16.77
CA THR A 180 1.28 -19.99 16.16
C THR A 180 1.60 -21.43 15.73
N LEU A 181 2.77 -21.66 15.09
CA LEU A 181 3.20 -23.01 14.71
C LEU A 181 3.42 -23.91 15.94
N LYS A 182 4.00 -23.38 17.01
CA LYS A 182 4.16 -24.10 18.28
C LYS A 182 2.81 -24.44 18.92
N LYS A 183 1.83 -23.51 18.91
CA LYS A 183 0.45 -23.78 19.36
C LYS A 183 -0.22 -24.89 18.55
N LEU A 184 0.06 -24.96 17.25
CA LEU A 184 -0.44 -26.04 16.37
C LEU A 184 0.25 -27.39 16.63
N GLY A 185 1.21 -27.48 17.55
CA GLY A 185 1.90 -28.71 17.91
C GLY A 185 3.10 -29.04 17.01
N ILE A 186 3.62 -28.07 16.25
CA ILE A 186 4.79 -28.27 15.40
C ILE A 186 6.06 -28.12 16.25
N GLU A 187 6.73 -29.23 16.52
CA GLU A 187 7.95 -29.25 17.34
C GLU A 187 9.18 -28.81 16.54
N ASP A 188 9.40 -29.40 15.37
CA ASP A 188 10.59 -29.19 14.53
C ASP A 188 10.30 -28.21 13.38
N LEU A 189 10.55 -26.93 13.65
CA LEU A 189 10.40 -25.85 12.67
C LEU A 189 11.44 -25.94 11.53
N LEU A 190 12.58 -26.58 11.76
CA LEU A 190 13.60 -26.76 10.72
C LEU A 190 13.19 -27.85 9.73
N ARG A 191 12.33 -28.79 10.12
CA ARG A 191 11.76 -29.80 9.20
C ARG A 191 10.38 -29.45 8.68
N PHE A 192 9.78 -28.37 9.18
CA PHE A 192 8.49 -27.92 8.69
C PHE A 192 8.53 -27.56 7.20
N ASP A 193 7.47 -27.95 6.49
CA ASP A 193 7.35 -27.78 5.03
C ASP A 193 6.79 -26.39 4.70
N PHE A 194 7.64 -25.38 4.79
CA PHE A 194 7.30 -24.02 4.34
C PHE A 194 7.25 -23.96 2.81
N MET A 195 6.20 -23.34 2.26
CA MET A 195 6.13 -23.00 0.83
C MET A 195 7.37 -22.24 0.35
N ASP A 196 7.74 -21.22 1.13
CA ASP A 196 8.98 -20.46 0.98
C ASP A 196 9.69 -20.47 2.34
N ARG A 197 10.81 -21.18 2.42
CA ARG A 197 11.50 -21.41 3.69
C ARG A 197 12.25 -20.17 4.16
N PRO A 198 11.96 -19.64 5.37
CA PRO A 198 12.72 -18.51 5.92
C PRO A 198 14.16 -18.89 6.26
N ASN A 199 15.01 -17.88 6.43
CA ASN A 199 16.37 -18.09 6.92
C ASN A 199 16.32 -18.76 8.32
N PRO A 200 17.05 -19.88 8.54
CA PRO A 200 17.13 -20.52 9.84
C PRO A 200 17.52 -19.57 10.99
N GLU A 201 18.37 -18.58 10.72
CA GLU A 201 18.76 -17.59 11.74
C GLU A 201 17.55 -16.78 12.25
N THR A 202 16.62 -16.42 11.35
CA THR A 202 15.39 -15.72 11.71
C THR A 202 14.50 -16.57 12.62
N LEU A 203 14.37 -17.87 12.30
CA LEU A 203 13.60 -18.81 13.13
C LEU A 203 14.22 -18.97 14.52
N ILE A 204 15.54 -19.08 14.60
CA ILE A 204 16.27 -19.19 15.87
C ILE A 204 16.06 -17.93 16.72
N ARG A 205 16.23 -16.73 16.15
CA ARG A 205 16.00 -15.46 16.86
C ARG A 205 14.56 -15.35 17.38
N ALA A 206 13.58 -15.82 16.62
CA ALA A 206 12.18 -15.82 17.05
C ALA A 206 11.94 -16.78 18.23
N LEU A 207 12.54 -17.98 18.21
CA LEU A 207 12.49 -18.94 19.32
C LEU A 207 13.17 -18.38 20.57
N GLU A 208 14.36 -17.80 20.44
CA GLU A 208 15.09 -17.16 21.53
C GLU A 208 14.26 -16.04 22.16
N ARG A 209 13.63 -15.19 21.35
CA ARG A 209 12.77 -14.11 21.85
C ARG A 209 11.55 -14.64 22.60
N LEU A 210 10.90 -15.70 22.11
CA LEU A 210 9.78 -16.32 22.81
C LEU A 210 10.18 -16.98 24.13
N ASN A 211 11.36 -17.60 24.20
CA ASN A 211 11.89 -18.13 25.45
C ASN A 211 12.18 -16.99 26.45
N HIS A 212 12.83 -15.90 26.03
CA HIS A 212 13.07 -14.73 26.89
C HIS A 212 11.78 -14.09 27.43
N LEU A 213 10.69 -14.12 26.65
CA LEU A 213 9.37 -13.63 27.06
C LEU A 213 8.59 -14.61 27.94
N GLY A 214 9.16 -15.79 28.23
CA GLY A 214 8.51 -16.85 29.02
C GLY A 214 7.40 -17.59 28.26
N ALA A 215 7.25 -17.36 26.96
CA ALA A 215 6.27 -18.05 26.11
C ALA A 215 6.69 -19.49 25.79
N LEU A 216 8.00 -19.75 25.75
CA LEU A 216 8.58 -21.08 25.60
C LEU A 216 9.45 -21.44 26.81
N ASP A 217 9.53 -22.72 27.17
CA ASP A 217 10.50 -23.24 28.12
C ASP A 217 11.88 -23.48 27.46
N ASP A 218 12.88 -23.91 28.24
CA ASP A 218 14.24 -24.22 27.77
C ASP A 218 14.30 -25.43 26.83
N HIS A 219 13.22 -26.21 26.77
CA HIS A 219 13.07 -27.34 25.85
C HIS A 219 12.32 -26.93 24.57
N GLY A 220 11.89 -25.67 24.46
CA GLY A 220 11.16 -25.14 23.31
C GLY A 220 9.68 -25.55 23.24
N ASN A 221 9.10 -25.96 24.38
CA ASN A 221 7.67 -26.24 24.53
C ASN A 221 6.91 -24.99 24.93
N LEU A 222 5.64 -24.92 24.53
CA LEU A 222 4.76 -23.82 24.86
C LEU A 222 4.41 -23.82 26.36
N THR A 223 4.58 -22.68 27.03
CA THR A 223 4.17 -22.49 28.42
C THR A 223 2.70 -22.02 28.49
N LYS A 224 2.11 -22.00 29.69
CA LYS A 224 0.78 -21.39 29.91
C LYS A 224 0.72 -19.91 29.49
N VAL A 225 1.83 -19.20 29.67
CA VAL A 225 1.96 -17.79 29.24
C VAL A 225 1.96 -17.72 27.72
N GLY A 226 2.73 -18.60 27.05
CA GLY A 226 2.73 -18.71 25.60
C GLY A 226 1.36 -19.08 25.01
N GLU A 227 0.62 -19.98 25.65
CA GLU A 227 -0.76 -20.30 25.27
C GLU A 227 -1.66 -19.07 25.32
N SER A 228 -1.66 -18.32 26.44
CA SER A 228 -2.44 -17.08 26.55
C SER A 228 -2.01 -16.02 25.54
N MET A 229 -0.71 -15.87 25.30
CA MET A 229 -0.18 -14.93 24.29
C MET A 229 -0.65 -15.30 22.89
N SER A 230 -0.71 -16.59 22.57
CA SER A 230 -1.12 -17.10 21.25
C SER A 230 -2.63 -16.95 20.96
N GLU A 231 -3.44 -16.61 21.97
CA GLU A 231 -4.88 -16.33 21.81
C GLU A 231 -5.16 -14.87 21.51
N SER A 232 -4.19 -13.99 21.76
CA SER A 232 -4.33 -12.55 21.55
C SER A 232 -3.78 -12.13 20.20
N THR A 233 -4.48 -11.20 19.54
CA THR A 233 -4.04 -10.53 18.30
C THR A 233 -3.14 -9.32 18.55
N ALA A 234 -2.90 -8.96 19.82
CA ALA A 234 -2.01 -7.86 20.15
C ALA A 234 -0.53 -8.22 19.90
N ILE A 235 0.28 -7.20 19.61
CA ILE A 235 1.73 -7.36 19.47
C ILE A 235 2.28 -7.96 20.78
N ILE A 236 2.99 -9.07 20.65
CA ILE A 236 3.52 -9.90 21.75
C ILE A 236 4.28 -9.08 22.81
N ASP A 237 5.01 -8.04 22.42
CA ASP A 237 5.73 -7.16 23.36
C ASP A 237 4.79 -6.41 24.32
N TRP A 238 3.60 -6.02 23.85
CA TRP A 238 2.60 -5.35 24.68
C TRP A 238 1.91 -6.33 25.63
N LEU A 239 1.79 -7.60 25.25
CA LEU A 239 1.22 -8.63 26.12
C LEU A 239 2.14 -8.96 27.28
N HIS A 240 3.47 -8.94 27.09
CA HIS A 240 4.40 -9.08 28.20
C HIS A 240 4.31 -7.91 29.18
N LEU A 241 4.15 -6.67 28.68
CA LEU A 241 3.93 -5.51 29.55
C LEU A 241 2.59 -5.58 30.30
N LEU A 242 1.53 -6.08 29.66
CA LEU A 242 0.22 -6.27 30.30
C LEU A 242 0.20 -7.44 31.28
N ALA A 243 0.94 -8.52 31.00
CA ALA A 243 1.06 -9.67 31.89
C ALA A 243 1.92 -9.38 33.14
N LEU A 244 2.82 -8.39 33.05
CA LEU A 244 3.63 -7.90 34.17
C LEU A 244 3.02 -6.69 34.88
N ALA A 245 1.93 -6.11 34.37
CA ALA A 245 1.21 -5.04 35.05
C ALA A 245 0.41 -5.63 36.24
N PRO A 246 0.53 -5.04 37.45
CA PRO A 246 -0.09 -5.54 38.67
C PRO A 246 -1.62 -5.40 38.70
#